data_AF-A0A3M2IUF3-F1
#
_entry.id   AF-A0A3M2IUF3-F1
#
_cell.length_a   1.000
_cell.length_b   1.000
_cell.length_c   1.000
_cell.angle_alpha   90.00
_cell.angle_beta   90.00
_cell.angle_gamma   90.00
#
_symmetry.space_group_name_H-M   'P 1'
#
loop_
_entity.id
_entity.type
_entity.pdbx_description
1 polymer ?
#
loop_
_entity_poly.entity_id
_entity_poly.type
_entity_poly.pdbx_seq_one_letter_code
_entity_poly.pdbx_strand_id
1 'polypeptide(L)'
;MRVIPAAVDDATEVRVVRGQGYDPRHRHAVPVLHVERDRERVQAIIRAMDVLAPWQPSAWMQEPEQSLVFLSGRDLRLEVGLIGGLWLRVPDLEELRIADPASLASLLRPSPDRG
;
A
#
# COMPACT_ATOMS: atom_id res chain seq x y z
N MET A 1 -9.28 -14.55 6.28
CA MET A 1 -10.18 -13.80 5.38
C MET A 1 -10.44 -12.44 6.02
N ARG A 2 -10.09 -11.36 5.29
CA ARG A 2 -10.15 -9.90 5.62
C ARG A 2 -9.26 -9.47 6.80
N VAL A 3 -8.62 -8.30 6.79
CA VAL A 3 -9.18 -6.96 6.53
C VAL A 3 -8.13 -6.05 5.88
N ILE A 4 -8.52 -5.08 5.05
CA ILE A 4 -7.78 -3.82 4.94
C ILE A 4 -7.55 -3.28 6.38
N PRO A 5 -6.32 -2.89 6.78
CA PRO A 5 -6.08 -2.46 8.15
C PRO A 5 -7.08 -1.37 8.58
N ALA A 6 -7.57 -1.42 9.82
CA ALA A 6 -8.43 -0.37 10.40
C ALA A 6 -7.78 1.04 10.29
N ALA A 7 -6.46 1.08 10.15
CA ALA A 7 -5.67 2.28 9.85
C ALA A 7 -6.03 2.97 8.52
N VAL A 8 -6.86 2.37 7.66
CA VAL A 8 -7.31 3.00 6.39
C VAL A 8 -8.64 3.73 6.56
N ASP A 9 -9.41 3.44 7.61
CA ASP A 9 -10.72 4.06 7.84
C ASP A 9 -10.64 5.57 8.11
N ASP A 10 -9.45 6.08 8.48
CA ASP A 10 -9.20 7.50 8.65
C ASP A 10 -8.72 8.22 7.37
N ALA A 11 -8.62 7.51 6.24
CA ALA A 11 -8.24 8.12 4.98
C ALA A 11 -9.27 9.18 4.56
N THR A 12 -8.76 10.36 4.20
CA THR A 12 -9.54 11.53 3.80
C THR A 12 -9.49 11.78 2.30
N GLU A 13 -8.62 11.07 1.58
CA GLU A 13 -8.39 11.25 0.15
C GLU A 13 -7.99 9.94 -0.51
N VAL A 14 -8.46 9.72 -1.74
CA VAL A 14 -7.97 8.65 -2.63
C VAL A 14 -7.42 9.28 -3.89
N ARG A 15 -6.20 8.91 -4.28
CA ARG A 15 -5.62 9.27 -5.57
C ARG A 15 -5.57 8.06 -6.48
N VAL A 16 -5.99 8.25 -7.72
CA VAL A 16 -5.68 7.31 -8.81
C VAL A 16 -4.42 7.83 -9.49
N VAL A 17 -3.38 7.01 -9.52
CA VAL A 17 -2.09 7.36 -10.14
C VAL A 17 -1.71 6.32 -11.20
N ARG A 18 -1.06 6.77 -12.28
CA ARG A 18 -0.56 5.89 -13.35
C ARG A 18 0.86 5.44 -13.07
N GLY A 19 1.16 4.15 -13.18
CA GLY A 19 2.53 3.63 -13.18
C GLY A 19 2.96 2.95 -11.88
N GLN A 20 4.27 2.71 -11.79
CA GLN A 20 5.06 1.68 -11.05
C GLN A 20 4.82 1.49 -9.53
N GLY A 21 3.73 2.00 -8.99
CA GLY A 21 3.36 1.86 -7.59
C GLY A 21 4.21 2.72 -6.66
N TYR A 22 4.08 2.49 -5.36
CA TYR A 22 4.89 3.14 -4.34
C TYR A 22 6.24 2.43 -4.18
N ASP A 23 7.30 2.95 -4.81
CA ASP A 23 8.67 2.71 -4.34
C ASP A 23 9.02 3.78 -3.29
N PRO A 24 9.26 3.44 -2.01
CA PRO A 24 9.72 4.41 -1.02
C PRO A 24 11.06 5.08 -1.37
N ARG A 25 11.83 4.54 -2.33
CA ARG A 25 13.17 5.01 -2.73
C ARG A 25 13.19 5.85 -4.01
N HIS A 26 12.24 5.67 -4.92
CA HIS A 26 12.20 6.38 -6.21
C HIS A 26 10.83 6.96 -6.53
N ARG A 27 10.40 7.99 -5.79
CA ARG A 27 9.17 8.71 -6.16
C ARG A 27 9.45 9.85 -7.13
N HIS A 28 9.65 9.49 -8.38
CA HIS A 28 9.54 10.45 -9.47
C HIS A 28 8.06 10.72 -9.81
N ALA A 29 7.80 11.88 -10.40
CA ALA A 29 6.48 12.44 -10.67
C ALA A 29 5.51 11.46 -11.33
N VAL A 30 4.71 10.77 -10.52
CA VAL A 30 3.66 9.86 -10.99
C VAL A 30 2.44 10.69 -11.41
N PRO A 31 1.95 10.59 -12.66
CA PRO A 31 0.77 11.33 -13.09
C PRO A 31 -0.44 10.96 -12.22
N VAL A 32 -0.99 11.97 -11.54
CA VAL A 32 -2.26 11.84 -10.83
C VAL A 32 -3.39 11.93 -11.85
N LEU A 33 -4.12 10.84 -12.01
CA LEU A 33 -5.25 10.74 -12.95
C LEU A 33 -6.53 11.28 -12.33
N HIS A 34 -6.72 11.04 -11.04
CA HIS A 34 -7.92 11.46 -10.31
C HIS A 34 -7.64 11.64 -8.83
N VAL A 35 -8.40 12.52 -8.19
CA VAL A 35 -8.40 12.73 -6.75
C VAL A 35 -9.85 12.80 -6.27
N GLU A 36 -10.20 11.91 -5.34
CA GLU A 36 -11.49 11.92 -4.63
C GLU A 36 -11.25 12.31 -3.16
N ARG A 37 -12.07 13.24 -2.66
CA ARG A 37 -12.02 13.79 -1.30
C ARG A 37 -13.37 13.77 -0.61
N ASP A 38 -14.44 13.44 -1.32
CA ASP A 38 -15.73 13.22 -0.72
C ASP A 38 -15.64 12.03 0.23
N ARG A 39 -15.94 12.29 1.51
CA ARG A 39 -15.74 11.30 2.57
C ARG A 39 -16.57 10.05 2.33
N GLU A 40 -17.81 10.18 1.89
CA GLU A 40 -18.69 9.03 1.68
C GLU A 40 -18.18 8.14 0.54
N ARG A 41 -17.72 8.76 -0.55
CA ARG A 41 -17.12 8.05 -1.68
C ARG A 41 -15.78 7.41 -1.34
N VAL A 42 -14.89 8.11 -0.65
CA VAL A 42 -13.62 7.54 -0.17
C VAL A 42 -13.89 6.28 0.65
N GLN A 43 -14.82 6.34 1.59
CA GLN A 43 -15.21 5.20 2.43
C GLN A 43 -15.88 4.08 1.63
N ALA A 44 -16.68 4.40 0.61
CA ALA A 44 -17.24 3.41 -0.29
C ALA A 44 -16.15 2.67 -1.09
N ILE A 45 -15.13 3.39 -1.56
CA ILE A 45 -13.98 2.82 -2.28
C ILE A 45 -13.17 1.90 -1.36
N ILE A 46 -12.89 2.31 -0.12
CA ILE A 46 -12.18 1.48 0.88
C ILE A 46 -12.93 0.15 1.07
N ARG A 47 -14.24 0.22 1.33
CA ARG A 47 -15.08 -0.98 1.49
C ARG A 47 -15.10 -1.86 0.25
N ALA A 48 -15.15 -1.27 -0.95
CA ALA A 48 -15.09 -2.03 -2.20
C ALA A 48 -13.75 -2.75 -2.37
N MET A 49 -12.63 -2.07 -2.06
CA MET A 49 -11.30 -2.65 -2.17
C MET A 49 -11.03 -3.74 -1.14
N ASP A 50 -11.64 -3.70 0.05
CA ASP A 50 -11.55 -4.80 1.03
C ASP A 50 -12.13 -6.11 0.48
N VAL A 51 -13.09 -6.03 -0.45
CA VAL A 51 -13.66 -7.19 -1.15
C VAL A 51 -12.84 -7.58 -2.37
N LEU A 52 -12.42 -6.59 -3.17
CA LEU A 52 -11.89 -6.80 -4.51
C LEU A 52 -10.37 -6.97 -4.57
N ALA A 53 -9.64 -6.49 -3.56
CA ALA A 53 -8.19 -6.52 -3.54
C ALA A 53 -7.65 -7.52 -2.51
N PRO A 54 -7.42 -8.79 -2.88
CA PRO A 54 -6.76 -9.73 -2.00
C PRO A 54 -5.36 -9.22 -1.62
N TRP A 55 -4.91 -9.63 -0.43
CA TRP A 55 -3.53 -9.40 -0.03
C TRP A 55 -2.64 -10.46 -0.68
N GLN A 56 -1.53 -10.01 -1.25
CA GLN A 56 -0.52 -10.88 -1.81
C GLN A 56 0.86 -10.38 -1.38
N PRO A 57 1.62 -11.14 -0.58
CA PRO A 57 2.87 -10.68 0.01
C PRO A 57 3.97 -10.39 -1.01
N SER A 58 3.84 -10.83 -2.26
CA SER A 58 4.77 -10.54 -3.35
C SER A 58 4.33 -9.41 -4.28
N ALA A 59 3.17 -8.79 -4.04
CA ALA A 59 2.64 -7.72 -4.91
C ALA A 59 3.58 -6.50 -4.98
N TRP A 60 4.30 -6.20 -3.90
CA TRP A 60 5.27 -5.10 -3.85
C TRP A 60 6.47 -5.26 -4.79
N MET A 61 6.77 -6.48 -5.24
CA MET A 61 7.86 -6.75 -6.19
C MET A 61 7.46 -6.52 -7.64
N GLN A 62 6.18 -6.24 -7.90
CA GLN A 62 5.65 -6.04 -9.22
C GLN A 62 5.28 -4.57 -9.40
N GLU A 63 5.56 -4.03 -10.58
CA GLU A 63 5.15 -2.68 -10.93
C GLU A 63 3.67 -2.69 -11.34
N PRO A 64 2.76 -2.05 -10.58
CA PRO A 64 1.39 -1.91 -11.01
C PRO A 64 1.28 -0.98 -12.22
N GLU A 65 0.28 -1.24 -13.06
CA GLU A 65 -0.09 -0.35 -14.17
C GLU A 65 -0.74 0.95 -13.65
N GLN A 66 -1.49 0.82 -12.54
CA GLN A 66 -2.21 1.89 -11.85
C GLN A 66 -2.30 1.59 -10.35
N SER A 67 -2.33 2.63 -9.54
CA SER A 67 -2.53 2.49 -8.10
C SER A 67 -3.65 3.38 -7.58
N LEU A 68 -4.42 2.84 -6.64
CA LEU A 68 -5.27 3.58 -5.72
C LEU A 68 -4.49 3.83 -4.43
N VAL A 69 -4.25 5.10 -4.12
CA VAL A 69 -3.45 5.54 -2.99
C VAL A 69 -4.37 6.23 -1.99
N PHE A 70 -4.53 5.63 -0.81
CA PHE A 70 -5.37 6.13 0.27
C PHE A 70 -4.53 6.94 1.24
N LEU A 71 -4.90 8.20 1.46
CA LEU A 71 -4.12 9.17 2.22
C LEU A 71 -4.93 9.77 3.37
N SER A 72 -4.25 10.09 4.47
CA SER A 72 -4.73 11.00 5.51
C SER A 72 -3.80 12.21 5.55
N GLY A 73 -4.22 13.33 4.95
CA GLY A 73 -3.33 14.48 4.74
C GLY A 73 -2.15 14.14 3.84
N ARG A 74 -0.94 14.03 4.41
CA ARG A 74 0.28 13.64 3.67
C ARG A 74 0.69 12.19 3.88
N ASP A 75 0.03 11.49 4.79
CA ASP A 75 0.43 10.15 5.21
C ASP A 75 -0.26 9.08 4.36
N LEU A 76 0.52 8.11 3.90
CA LEU A 76 -0.01 6.94 3.19
C LEU A 76 -0.63 5.97 4.19
N ARG A 77 -1.88 5.58 3.95
CA ARG A 77 -2.57 4.54 4.71
C ARG A 77 -2.59 3.19 4.00
N LEU A 78 -2.81 3.22 2.68
CA LEU A 78 -2.86 2.00 1.86
C LEU A 78 -2.55 2.32 0.41
N GLU A 79 -1.96 1.36 -0.27
CA GLU A 79 -1.92 1.30 -1.72
C GLU A 79 -2.55 0.00 -2.22
N VAL A 80 -3.36 0.12 -3.27
CA VAL A 80 -3.87 -1.01 -4.05
C VAL A 80 -3.44 -0.84 -5.50
N GLY A 81 -2.62 -1.77 -5.99
CA GLY A 81 -2.08 -1.74 -7.35
C GLY A 81 -2.85 -2.67 -8.28
N LEU A 82 -3.03 -2.26 -9.54
CA LEU A 82 -3.50 -3.11 -10.64
C LEU A 82 -2.31 -3.85 -11.26
N ILE A 83 -2.22 -5.16 -11.03
CA ILE A 83 -1.11 -6.02 -11.45
C ILE A 83 -1.68 -7.19 -12.24
N GLY A 84 -1.31 -7.32 -13.52
CA GLY A 84 -1.75 -8.43 -14.36
C GLY A 84 -3.29 -8.55 -14.47
N GLY A 85 -4.00 -7.42 -14.44
CA GLY A 85 -5.46 -7.37 -14.47
C GLY A 85 -6.17 -7.61 -13.12
N LEU A 86 -5.43 -7.75 -12.02
CA LEU A 86 -5.97 -7.93 -10.68
C LEU A 86 -5.60 -6.76 -9.78
N TRP A 87 -6.56 -6.30 -8.97
CA TRP A 87 -6.29 -5.36 -7.89
C TRP A 87 -5.68 -6.11 -6.71
N LEU A 88 -4.48 -5.73 -6.29
CA LEU A 88 -3.76 -6.37 -5.19
C LEU A 88 -3.36 -5.32 -4.17
N ARG A 89 -3.49 -5.66 -2.89
CA ARG A 89 -3.00 -4.80 -1.81
C ARG A 89 -1.47 -4.87 -1.76
N VAL A 90 -0.84 -3.71 -1.77
CA VAL A 90 0.59 -3.58 -1.50
C VAL A 90 0.76 -3.54 0.03
N PRO A 91 1.73 -4.27 0.62
CA PRO A 91 1.91 -4.30 2.06
C PRO A 91 2.23 -2.89 2.59
N ASP A 92 1.84 -2.62 3.84
CA ASP A 92 2.26 -1.39 4.50
C ASP A 92 3.79 -1.37 4.77
N LEU A 93 4.33 -0.21 5.16
CA LEU A 93 5.77 -0.05 5.42
C LEU A 93 6.31 -0.93 6.56
N GLU A 94 5.48 -1.31 7.54
CA GLU A 94 5.88 -2.20 8.64
C GLU A 94 5.88 -3.66 8.18
N GLU A 95 4.87 -4.07 7.40
CA GLU A 95 4.78 -5.38 6.74
C GLU A 95 5.90 -5.56 5.71
N LEU A 96 6.27 -4.52 4.95
CA LEU A 96 7.43 -4.51 4.05
C LEU A 96 8.73 -4.72 4.82
N ARG A 97 8.85 -4.17 6.04
CA ARG A 97 10.01 -4.35 6.90
C ARG A 97 10.12 -5.78 7.45
N ILE A 98 9.02 -6.51 7.54
CA ILE A 98 9.00 -7.93 7.92
C ILE A 98 9.18 -8.84 6.69
N ALA A 99 8.59 -8.47 5.55
CA ALA A 99 8.60 -9.25 4.31
C ALA A 99 9.87 -9.07 3.47
N ASP A 100 10.66 -8.02 3.72
CA ASP A 100 11.98 -7.83 3.13
C ASP A 100 12.97 -8.85 3.71
N PRO A 101 13.56 -9.75 2.89
CA PRO A 101 14.54 -10.72 3.34
C PRO A 101 15.75 -10.10 4.07
N ALA A 102 16.16 -8.89 3.69
CA ALA A 102 17.28 -8.21 4.33
C ALA A 102 16.90 -7.73 5.74
N SER A 103 15.70 -7.18 5.89
CA SER A 103 15.16 -6.74 7.17
C SER A 103 14.82 -7.93 8.10
N LEU A 104 14.27 -9.03 7.57
CA LEU A 104 14.05 -10.27 8.32
C LEU A 104 15.38 -10.88 8.82
N ALA A 105 16.41 -10.89 7.97
CA ALA A 105 17.75 -11.35 8.34
C ALA A 105 18.43 -10.48 9.41
N SER A 106 18.03 -9.21 9.55
CA SER A 106 18.52 -8.33 10.61
C SER A 106 17.83 -8.58 11.96
N LEU A 107 16.56 -9.00 11.95
CA LEU A 107 15.77 -9.31 13.14
C LEU A 107 16.07 -10.71 13.71
N LEU A 108 16.48 -11.65 12.86
CA LEU A 108 16.83 -13.02 13.25
C LEU A 108 18.29 -13.17 13.72
N ARG A 109 19.11 -12.12 13.59
CA ARG A 109 20.45 -12.12 14.19
C ARG A 109 20.30 -11.91 15.69
N PRO A 110 20.85 -12.79 16.54
CA PRO A 110 20.90 -12.53 17.97
C PRO A 110 21.59 -11.17 18.18
N SER A 111 20.93 -10.30 18.93
CA SER A 111 21.49 -9.01 19.31
C SER A 111 22.87 -9.27 19.89
N PRO A 112 23.95 -8.65 19.38
CA PRO A 112 25.26 -8.85 19.98
C PRO A 112 25.13 -8.41 21.43
N ASP A 113 25.39 -9.34 22.33
CA ASP A 113 25.36 -9.11 23.77
C ASP A 113 26.09 -7.80 24.07
N ARG A 114 25.40 -6.92 24.81
CA ARG A 114 26.04 -5.78 25.44
C ARG A 114 26.96 -6.32 26.54
N GLY A 115 28.18 -6.68 26.15
CA GLY A 115 29.33 -6.85 27.04
C GLY A 115 29.96 -5.51 27.37
#